data_AF-A0A1M3IMD3-F1
#
_entry.id   AF-A0A1M3IMD3-F1
#
_cell.length_a   1.000
_cell.length_b   1.000
_cell.length_c   1.000
_cell.angle_alpha   90.00
_cell.angle_beta   90.00
_cell.angle_gamma   90.00
#
_symmetry.space_group_name_H-M   'P 1'
#
loop_
_entity.id
_entity.type
_entity.pdbx_description
1 polymer ?
#
loop_
_entity_poly.entity_id
_entity_poly.type
_entity_poly.pdbx_seq_one_letter_code
_entity_poly.pdbx_strand_id
1 'polypeptide(L)'
;MTYFHTFRKGFWILILMITHQELSYACDQVKSENNTKILALSVAGAQQFAEKFEECIKLFPNTLLLTDGDGVYTRHSQPMSDLVCPRGDMPAYLDYLQETRRIPMILTSAWDKPSETFNRVKLHHLETTFNLQLTCEEKTEKFGNDEYHYVKNGNVISVKKILPFKASTYFRQKAFAPLFVLGEDYSCDQVIFIDDSESNRDIFAKEIISTPLYPKLQRIVIISIPEIYGQILETDIISEKYLPLSYKEKWSDLWKEETLSLSKMEPAKNEDSLLKCSLNSCSFEEALHKTTSSFLKSSEDETIVEGTS
;
A
#
# COMPACT_ATOMS: atom_id res chain seq x y z
N MET A 1 -41.37 31.86 3.78
CA MET A 1 -39.96 32.13 4.14
C MET A 1 -39.40 31.19 5.22
N THR A 2 -40.22 30.54 6.06
CA THR A 2 -39.78 29.69 7.18
C THR A 2 -39.13 28.35 6.76
N TYR A 3 -39.58 27.74 5.66
CA TYR A 3 -39.05 26.45 5.17
C TYR A 3 -37.59 26.52 4.68
N PHE A 4 -37.16 27.67 4.15
CA PHE A 4 -35.81 27.84 3.61
C PHE A 4 -34.74 27.86 4.71
N HIS A 5 -35.09 28.38 5.90
CA HIS A 5 -34.19 28.37 7.05
C HIS A 5 -34.00 26.99 7.67
N THR A 6 -35.05 26.16 7.67
CA THR A 6 -34.97 24.79 8.21
C THR A 6 -34.13 23.88 7.31
N PHE A 7 -34.30 23.98 5.98
CA PHE A 7 -33.51 23.19 5.03
C PHE A 7 -32.02 23.54 5.09
N ARG A 8 -31.70 24.84 5.20
CA ARG A 8 -30.31 25.32 5.31
C ARG A 8 -29.64 24.81 6.59
N LYS A 9 -30.36 24.78 7.73
CA LYS A 9 -29.85 24.19 8.98
C LYS A 9 -29.62 22.68 8.87
N GLY A 10 -30.54 21.94 8.23
CA GLY A 10 -30.39 20.51 7.98
C GLY A 10 -29.18 20.17 7.11
N PHE A 11 -28.95 20.95 6.05
CA PHE A 11 -27.79 20.79 5.16
C PHE A 11 -26.46 21.07 5.88
N TRP A 12 -26.39 22.09 6.75
CA TRP A 12 -25.20 22.36 7.56
C TRP A 12 -24.93 21.25 8.59
N ILE A 13 -25.97 20.69 9.22
CA ILE A 13 -25.82 19.54 10.13
C ILE A 13 -25.34 18.31 9.36
N LEU A 14 -25.84 18.07 8.14
CA LEU A 14 -25.38 16.97 7.30
C LEU A 14 -23.92 17.13 6.88
N ILE A 15 -23.50 18.33 6.45
CA ILE A 15 -22.09 18.63 6.15
C ILE A 15 -21.22 18.44 7.39
N LEU A 16 -21.68 18.91 8.56
CA LEU A 16 -20.96 18.74 9.82
C LEU A 16 -20.88 17.27 10.24
N MET A 17 -21.89 16.44 9.97
CA MET A 17 -21.84 15.01 10.27
C MET A 17 -20.95 14.25 9.30
N ILE A 18 -21.00 14.55 7.99
CA ILE A 18 -20.10 13.96 6.98
C ILE A 18 -18.65 14.34 7.30
N THR A 19 -18.39 15.62 7.60
CA THR A 19 -17.04 16.07 8.00
C THR A 19 -16.63 15.49 9.34
N HIS A 20 -17.52 15.31 10.32
CA HIS A 20 -17.17 14.66 11.59
C HIS A 20 -16.89 13.16 11.42
N GLN A 21 -17.59 12.47 10.51
CA GLN A 21 -17.33 11.07 10.21
C GLN A 21 -15.95 10.93 9.52
N GLU A 22 -15.63 11.80 8.57
CA GLU A 22 -14.31 11.85 7.93
C GLU A 22 -13.19 12.31 8.91
N LEU A 23 -13.45 13.27 9.79
CA LEU A 23 -12.50 13.74 10.83
C LEU A 23 -12.29 12.73 11.95
N SER A 24 -13.26 11.86 12.24
CA SER A 24 -13.08 10.79 13.25
C SER A 24 -12.07 9.73 12.83
N TYR A 25 -11.71 9.68 11.53
CA TYR A 25 -10.61 8.87 11.00
C TYR A 25 -9.29 9.66 10.84
N ALA A 26 -9.30 10.98 11.10
CA ALA A 26 -8.10 11.81 11.19
C ALA A 26 -7.53 11.88 12.63
N CYS A 27 -8.16 11.21 13.59
CA CYS A 27 -7.72 11.18 14.98
C CYS A 27 -7.09 9.82 15.28
N ASP A 28 -5.78 9.80 15.50
CA ASP A 28 -5.01 8.61 15.87
C ASP A 28 -5.69 7.89 17.05
N GLN A 29 -6.37 6.77 16.79
CA GLN A 29 -7.03 6.03 17.87
C GLN A 29 -5.98 5.19 18.59
N VAL A 30 -5.79 5.46 19.87
CA VAL A 30 -4.94 4.66 20.76
C VAL A 30 -5.81 3.68 21.53
N LYS A 31 -5.59 2.38 21.36
CA LYS A 31 -6.13 1.33 22.22
C LYS A 31 -5.00 0.60 22.92
N SER A 32 -5.22 0.10 24.12
CA SER A 32 -4.26 -0.75 24.81
C SER A 32 -4.93 -2.04 25.22
N GLU A 33 -4.37 -3.17 24.78
CA GLU A 33 -4.83 -4.52 25.12
C GLU A 33 -3.60 -5.36 25.47
N ASN A 34 -3.64 -6.08 26.59
CA ASN A 34 -2.55 -6.96 27.05
C ASN A 34 -1.15 -6.30 27.13
N ASN A 35 -1.07 -5.02 27.52
CA ASN A 35 0.13 -4.17 27.53
C ASN A 35 0.70 -3.81 26.14
N THR A 36 0.06 -4.23 25.05
CA THR A 36 0.38 -3.79 23.69
C THR A 36 -0.42 -2.54 23.35
N LYS A 37 0.24 -1.53 22.80
CA LYS A 37 -0.40 -0.29 22.31
C LYS A 37 -0.75 -0.41 20.84
N ILE A 38 -2.02 -0.25 20.48
CA ILE A 38 -2.49 -0.24 19.09
C ILE A 38 -2.77 1.19 18.68
N LEU A 39 -2.18 1.60 17.56
CA LEU A 39 -2.39 2.89 16.93
C LEU A 39 -3.02 2.68 15.57
N ALA A 40 -4.17 3.29 15.34
CA ALA A 40 -4.73 3.42 14.00
C ALA A 40 -4.37 4.81 13.44
N LEU A 41 -3.68 4.84 12.31
CA LEU A 41 -3.26 6.05 11.60
C LEU A 41 -3.89 6.05 10.20
N SER A 42 -4.16 7.24 9.67
CA SER A 42 -4.56 7.43 8.27
C SER A 42 -3.52 8.26 7.55
N VAL A 43 -3.17 7.87 6.32
CA VAL A 43 -2.21 8.59 5.46
C VAL A 43 -2.84 8.87 4.10
N ALA A 44 -2.48 9.99 3.48
CA ALA A 44 -3.03 10.38 2.17
C ALA A 44 -2.37 9.69 0.96
N GLY A 45 -1.25 8.99 1.15
CA GLY A 45 -0.47 8.37 0.09
C GLY A 45 0.92 7.93 0.55
N ALA A 46 1.75 7.51 -0.39
CA ALA A 46 3.08 6.97 -0.11
C ALA A 46 4.02 7.93 0.65
N GLN A 47 3.97 9.24 0.40
CA GLN A 47 4.80 10.23 1.10
C GLN A 47 4.49 10.28 2.61
N GLN A 48 3.21 10.39 2.95
CA GLN A 48 2.81 10.44 4.36
C GLN A 48 3.03 9.10 5.06
N PHE A 49 2.91 7.98 4.34
CA PHE A 49 3.34 6.68 4.86
C PHE A 49 4.84 6.70 5.22
N ALA A 50 5.72 7.15 4.32
CA ALA A 50 7.16 7.22 4.58
C ALA A 50 7.49 8.11 5.79
N GLU A 51 6.82 9.27 5.91
CA GLU A 51 6.93 10.15 7.08
C GLU A 51 6.58 9.44 8.39
N LYS A 52 5.39 8.82 8.44
CA LYS A 52 4.89 8.13 9.64
C LYS A 52 5.69 6.87 9.96
N PHE A 53 6.15 6.15 8.95
CA PHE A 53 6.99 4.99 9.11
C PHE A 53 8.32 5.37 9.79
N GLU A 54 9.00 6.40 9.29
CA GLU A 54 10.26 6.89 9.88
C GLU A 54 10.09 7.45 11.30
N GLU A 55 8.94 8.04 11.62
CA GLU A 55 8.59 8.41 13.00
C GLU A 55 8.42 7.17 13.90
N CYS A 56 7.77 6.12 13.41
CA CYS A 56 7.49 4.92 14.18
C CYS A 56 8.75 4.10 14.48
N ILE A 57 9.65 3.93 13.50
CA ILE A 57 10.85 3.09 13.69
C ILE A 57 11.92 3.73 14.59
N LYS A 58 11.89 5.06 14.77
CA LYS A 58 12.76 5.75 15.75
C LYS A 58 12.46 5.33 17.19
N LEU A 59 11.20 5.01 17.47
CA LEU A 59 10.74 4.61 18.80
C LEU A 59 10.95 3.11 19.04
N PHE A 60 10.78 2.30 18.00
CA PHE A 60 10.91 0.84 18.05
C PHE A 60 11.76 0.34 16.87
N PRO A 61 13.09 0.25 17.01
CA PRO A 61 13.97 -0.13 15.90
C PRO A 61 13.80 -1.58 15.45
N ASN A 62 13.36 -2.47 16.34
CA ASN A 62 13.00 -3.86 16.01
C ASN A 62 11.55 -3.93 15.50
N THR A 63 11.34 -3.44 14.28
CA THR A 63 10.04 -3.35 13.60
C THR A 63 9.92 -4.37 12.48
N LEU A 64 8.77 -5.03 12.39
CA LEU A 64 8.31 -5.78 11.22
C LEU A 64 7.32 -4.93 10.41
N LEU A 65 7.50 -4.85 9.10
CA LEU A 65 6.51 -4.26 8.17
C LEU A 65 5.68 -5.35 7.51
N LEU A 66 4.37 -5.27 7.67
CA LEU A 66 3.37 -6.01 6.91
C LEU A 66 2.69 -5.06 5.94
N THR A 67 2.71 -5.39 4.65
CA THR A 67 2.08 -4.56 3.62
C THR A 67 1.10 -5.39 2.80
N ASP A 68 -0.01 -4.80 2.37
CA ASP A 68 -0.80 -5.39 1.30
C ASP A 68 -0.04 -5.30 -0.04
N GLY A 69 -0.31 -6.24 -0.94
CA GLY A 69 0.17 -6.19 -2.31
C GLY A 69 -0.69 -5.28 -3.16
N ASP A 70 -1.96 -5.63 -3.25
CA ASP A 70 -2.93 -4.89 -4.05
C ASP A 70 -3.34 -3.62 -3.28
N GLY A 71 -3.49 -2.49 -3.98
CA GLY A 71 -3.89 -1.20 -3.38
C GLY A 71 -2.81 -0.46 -2.60
N VAL A 72 -1.80 -1.14 -2.04
CA VAL A 72 -0.65 -0.50 -1.35
C VAL A 72 0.59 -0.51 -2.23
N TYR A 73 1.04 -1.69 -2.65
CA TYR A 73 2.21 -1.84 -3.51
C TYR A 73 1.85 -1.52 -4.97
N THR A 74 0.71 -2.04 -5.44
CA THR A 74 0.13 -1.69 -6.74
C THR A 74 -0.97 -0.65 -6.57
N ARG A 75 -1.31 0.06 -7.66
CA ARG A 75 -2.41 1.03 -7.65
C ARG A 75 -3.78 0.40 -7.52
N HIS A 76 -3.92 -0.89 -7.83
CA HIS A 76 -5.23 -1.50 -7.93
C HIS A 76 -5.47 -2.38 -6.72
N SER A 77 -6.52 -2.07 -5.99
CA SER A 77 -6.98 -2.90 -4.88
C SER A 77 -7.58 -4.20 -5.39
N GLN A 78 -8.14 -4.19 -6.62
CA GLN A 78 -8.76 -5.35 -7.27
C GLN A 78 -7.90 -5.90 -8.42
N PRO A 79 -7.89 -7.23 -8.64
CA PRO A 79 -7.22 -7.84 -9.76
C PRO A 79 -7.94 -7.47 -11.06
N MET A 80 -7.45 -6.46 -11.78
CA MET A 80 -7.88 -6.14 -13.14
C MET A 80 -6.94 -6.78 -14.15
N SER A 81 -7.51 -7.23 -15.27
CA SER A 81 -6.78 -7.88 -16.37
C SER A 81 -5.92 -6.87 -17.13
N ASP A 82 -4.63 -6.79 -16.85
CA ASP A 82 -3.58 -6.45 -17.82
C ASP A 82 -2.88 -5.07 -17.68
N LEU A 83 -3.36 -4.15 -16.84
CA LEU A 83 -2.68 -2.87 -16.58
C LEU A 83 -2.42 -2.66 -15.09
N VAL A 84 -1.56 -3.51 -14.53
CA VAL A 84 -1.09 -3.36 -13.16
C VAL A 84 0.06 -2.38 -13.17
N CYS A 85 0.06 -1.45 -12.23
CA CYS A 85 1.05 -0.40 -12.16
C CYS A 85 1.44 -0.13 -10.72
N PRO A 86 2.68 0.32 -10.49
CA PRO A 86 3.18 0.67 -9.18
C PRO A 86 2.40 1.84 -8.55
N ARG A 87 2.23 1.83 -7.23
CA ARG A 87 1.72 2.98 -6.49
C ARG A 87 2.82 4.03 -6.29
N GLY A 88 3.04 4.87 -7.31
CA GLY A 88 4.03 5.95 -7.26
C GLY A 88 5.40 5.44 -6.84
N ASP A 89 6.01 6.09 -5.84
CA ASP A 89 7.32 5.74 -5.29
C ASP A 89 7.28 4.60 -4.24
N MET A 90 6.11 4.01 -3.95
CA MET A 90 5.97 2.99 -2.90
C MET A 90 6.88 1.77 -3.13
N PRO A 91 6.95 1.13 -4.31
CA PRO A 91 7.85 0.00 -4.52
C PRO A 91 9.33 0.35 -4.29
N ALA A 92 9.79 1.49 -4.81
CA ALA A 92 11.15 1.96 -4.61
C ALA A 92 11.48 2.22 -3.13
N TYR A 93 10.51 2.74 -2.37
CA TYR A 93 10.66 2.95 -0.93
C TYR A 93 10.71 1.64 -0.15
N LEU A 94 9.86 0.68 -0.48
CA LEU A 94 9.88 -0.64 0.15
C LEU A 94 11.20 -1.38 -0.14
N ASP A 95 11.73 -1.26 -1.35
CA ASP A 95 13.05 -1.77 -1.70
C ASP A 95 14.17 -1.11 -0.89
N TYR A 96 14.12 0.21 -0.75
CA TYR A 96 15.07 0.95 0.07
C TYR A 96 15.04 0.50 1.55
N LEU A 97 13.84 0.28 2.11
CA LEU A 97 13.67 -0.20 3.47
C LEU A 97 14.28 -1.60 3.67
N GLN A 98 14.07 -2.50 2.72
CA GLN A 98 14.59 -3.86 2.81
C GLN A 98 16.11 -3.93 2.57
N GLU A 99 16.61 -3.36 1.46
CA GLU A 99 18.01 -3.48 1.05
C GLU A 99 18.96 -2.63 1.91
N THR A 100 18.61 -1.36 2.12
CA THR A 100 19.50 -0.40 2.79
C THR A 100 19.24 -0.37 4.29
N ARG A 101 17.96 -0.31 4.70
CA ARG A 101 17.61 -0.19 6.12
C ARG A 101 17.46 -1.55 6.81
N ARG A 102 17.47 -2.65 6.07
CA ARG A 102 17.37 -4.03 6.58
C ARG A 102 16.13 -4.26 7.45
N ILE A 103 15.04 -3.59 7.13
CA ILE A 103 13.76 -3.77 7.81
C ILE A 103 13.14 -5.07 7.32
N PRO A 104 12.81 -6.03 8.20
CA PRO A 104 12.05 -7.22 7.82
C PRO A 104 10.67 -6.83 7.25
N MET A 105 10.33 -7.40 6.09
CA MET A 105 9.09 -7.09 5.40
C MET A 105 8.41 -8.34 4.89
N ILE A 106 7.07 -8.37 4.99
CA ILE A 106 6.22 -9.39 4.40
C ILE A 106 5.10 -8.71 3.63
N LEU A 107 4.95 -9.12 2.38
CA LEU A 107 3.84 -8.71 1.54
C LEU A 107 2.72 -9.74 1.67
N THR A 108 1.53 -9.27 1.96
CA THR A 108 0.34 -10.09 2.18
C THR A 108 -0.66 -9.86 1.07
N SER A 109 -1.48 -10.88 0.75
CA SER A 109 -2.63 -10.72 -0.15
C SER A 109 -3.87 -11.36 0.45
N ALA A 110 -5.00 -10.68 0.28
CA ALA A 110 -6.31 -11.18 0.68
C ALA A 110 -7.03 -11.95 -0.44
N TRP A 111 -6.50 -11.95 -1.66
CA TRP A 111 -7.19 -12.47 -2.84
C TRP A 111 -7.29 -13.99 -2.86
N ASP A 112 -8.36 -14.50 -3.49
CA ASP A 112 -8.67 -15.92 -3.61
C ASP A 112 -7.74 -16.68 -4.55
N LYS A 113 -6.99 -15.95 -5.38
CA LYS A 113 -5.94 -16.47 -6.27
C LYS A 113 -4.57 -15.85 -5.95
N PRO A 114 -3.84 -16.40 -4.95
CA PRO A 114 -2.52 -15.90 -4.55
C PRO A 114 -1.52 -15.79 -5.71
N SER A 115 -1.55 -16.73 -6.65
CA SER A 115 -0.66 -16.74 -7.82
C SER A 115 -0.80 -15.49 -8.69
N GLU A 116 -2.00 -14.93 -8.81
CA GLU A 116 -2.20 -13.69 -9.58
C GLU A 116 -1.55 -12.51 -8.86
N THR A 117 -1.70 -12.36 -7.53
CA THR A 117 -0.99 -11.33 -6.78
C THR A 117 0.53 -11.52 -6.87
N PHE A 118 1.03 -12.76 -6.80
CA PHE A 118 2.47 -13.01 -6.84
C PHE A 118 3.07 -12.65 -8.19
N ASN A 119 2.36 -12.95 -9.28
CA ASN A 119 2.77 -12.54 -10.62
C ASN A 119 2.76 -11.01 -10.76
N ARG A 120 1.75 -10.32 -10.21
CA ARG A 120 1.69 -8.86 -10.19
C ARG A 120 2.85 -8.24 -9.43
N VAL A 121 3.16 -8.76 -8.24
CA VAL A 121 4.34 -8.30 -7.49
C VAL A 121 5.58 -8.56 -8.33
N LYS A 122 5.78 -9.78 -8.84
CA LYS A 122 6.94 -10.13 -9.68
C LYS A 122 7.17 -9.16 -10.84
N LEU A 123 6.11 -8.72 -11.51
CA LEU A 123 6.17 -7.78 -12.65
C LEU A 123 6.64 -6.37 -12.25
N HIS A 124 6.56 -5.98 -10.98
CA HIS A 124 6.86 -4.62 -10.53
C HIS A 124 8.01 -4.60 -9.52
N HIS A 125 8.63 -5.75 -9.29
CA HIS A 125 9.49 -5.99 -8.14
C HIS A 125 10.93 -6.21 -8.52
N LEU A 126 11.84 -5.54 -7.81
CA LEU A 126 13.27 -5.81 -7.91
C LEU A 126 13.56 -7.08 -7.11
N GLU A 127 14.01 -8.14 -7.78
CA GLU A 127 14.10 -9.54 -7.29
C GLU A 127 14.60 -9.72 -5.83
N THR A 128 15.36 -8.76 -5.31
CA THR A 128 16.00 -8.74 -3.99
C THR A 128 15.05 -8.58 -2.80
N THR A 129 13.95 -7.83 -2.92
CA THR A 129 13.20 -7.42 -1.71
C THR A 129 12.19 -8.46 -1.19
N PHE A 130 11.53 -9.24 -2.06
CA PHE A 130 10.54 -10.24 -1.65
C PHE A 130 10.95 -11.70 -1.93
N ASN A 131 12.14 -11.94 -2.47
CA ASN A 131 12.70 -13.28 -2.72
C ASN A 131 11.79 -14.21 -3.55
N LEU A 132 11.21 -13.69 -4.64
CA LEU A 132 10.27 -14.42 -5.50
C LEU A 132 10.89 -15.52 -6.38
N GLN A 133 12.20 -15.72 -6.28
CA GLN A 133 12.93 -16.80 -6.96
C GLN A 133 12.82 -18.15 -6.25
N LEU A 134 12.25 -18.17 -5.04
CA LEU A 134 12.04 -19.40 -4.29
C LEU A 134 10.87 -20.22 -4.87
N THR A 135 10.86 -21.52 -4.59
CA THR A 135 9.75 -22.38 -4.98
C THR A 135 8.48 -21.94 -4.26
N CYS A 136 7.40 -21.75 -5.00
CA CYS A 136 6.08 -21.50 -4.42
C CYS A 136 5.68 -22.68 -3.52
N GLU A 137 5.33 -22.37 -2.28
CA GLU A 137 4.94 -23.32 -1.25
C GLU A 137 3.46 -23.15 -0.93
N GLU A 138 2.69 -24.22 -1.07
CA GLU A 138 1.27 -24.27 -0.70
C GLU A 138 1.07 -25.39 0.32
N LYS A 139 0.59 -25.03 1.50
CA LYS A 139 0.44 -25.97 2.62
C LYS A 139 -0.76 -25.65 3.48
N THR A 140 -1.15 -26.66 4.25
CA THR A 140 -2.11 -26.53 5.34
C THR A 140 -1.40 -26.92 6.63
N GLU A 141 -1.53 -26.08 7.65
CA GLU A 141 -0.82 -26.21 8.91
C GLU A 141 -1.73 -25.88 10.08
N LYS A 142 -1.60 -26.65 11.15
CA LYS A 142 -2.40 -26.49 12.36
C LYS A 142 -1.64 -25.61 13.36
N PHE A 143 -2.29 -24.56 13.83
CA PHE A 143 -1.75 -23.69 14.85
C PHE A 143 -2.75 -23.50 15.99
N GLY A 144 -2.37 -23.94 17.19
CA GLY A 144 -3.29 -24.08 18.31
C GLY A 144 -4.45 -25.02 17.98
N ASN A 145 -5.68 -24.51 18.09
CA ASN A 145 -6.90 -25.27 17.77
C ASN A 145 -7.39 -25.05 16.34
N ASP A 146 -6.73 -24.17 15.59
CA ASP A 146 -7.17 -23.74 14.27
C ASP A 146 -6.27 -24.31 13.18
N GLU A 147 -6.83 -24.48 11.99
CA GLU A 147 -6.11 -24.93 10.80
C GLU A 147 -6.05 -23.78 9.79
N TYR A 148 -4.88 -23.56 9.21
CA TYR A 148 -4.61 -22.48 8.28
C TYR A 148 -4.08 -23.06 6.98
N HIS A 149 -4.58 -22.54 5.87
CA HIS A 149 -4.04 -22.79 4.56
C HIS A 149 -3.29 -21.55 4.08
N TYR A 150 -2.07 -21.73 3.61
CA TYR A 150 -1.26 -20.65 3.07
C TYR A 150 -0.62 -21.02 1.76
N VAL A 151 -0.42 -19.99 0.95
CA VAL A 151 0.40 -20.04 -0.27
C VAL A 151 1.45 -18.95 -0.10
N LYS A 152 2.74 -19.27 -0.27
CA LYS A 152 3.82 -18.28 -0.18
C LYS A 152 4.88 -18.48 -1.26
N ASN A 153 5.51 -17.38 -1.65
CA ASN A 153 6.73 -17.36 -2.46
C ASN A 153 7.68 -16.32 -1.84
N GLY A 154 8.76 -16.80 -1.22
CA GLY A 154 9.64 -15.96 -0.41
C GLY A 154 8.89 -15.27 0.73
N ASN A 155 8.97 -13.93 0.77
CA ASN A 155 8.32 -13.11 1.78
C ASN A 155 6.95 -12.59 1.32
N VAL A 156 6.41 -13.13 0.22
CA VAL A 156 5.04 -12.87 -0.23
C VAL A 156 4.15 -14.03 0.15
N ILE A 157 3.03 -13.76 0.81
CA ILE A 157 2.16 -14.80 1.36
C ILE A 157 0.68 -14.43 1.33
N SER A 158 -0.17 -15.43 1.16
CA SER A 158 -1.61 -15.36 1.39
C SER A 158 -1.97 -16.40 2.45
N VAL A 159 -2.72 -16.01 3.49
CA VAL A 159 -3.13 -16.90 4.59
C VAL A 159 -4.64 -16.91 4.77
N LYS A 160 -5.26 -18.10 4.83
CA LYS A 160 -6.68 -18.26 5.18
C LYS A 160 -6.89 -19.28 6.29
N LYS A 161 -7.80 -19.01 7.20
CA LYS A 161 -8.27 -19.99 8.20
C LYS A 161 -9.25 -20.96 7.55
N ILE A 162 -9.04 -22.25 7.77
CA ILE A 162 -9.97 -23.31 7.36
C ILE A 162 -11.07 -23.40 8.42
N LEU A 163 -12.31 -23.15 8.02
CA LEU A 163 -13.48 -23.27 8.89
C LEU A 163 -14.30 -24.50 8.49
N PRO A 164 -14.64 -25.41 9.43
CA PRO A 164 -15.23 -26.71 9.12
C PRO A 164 -16.60 -26.66 8.41
N PHE A 165 -17.26 -25.50 8.37
CA PHE A 165 -18.59 -25.33 7.75
C PHE A 165 -18.73 -24.03 6.94
N LYS A 166 -17.63 -23.34 6.66
CA LYS A 166 -17.65 -22.08 5.89
C LYS A 166 -16.45 -22.00 4.97
N ALA A 167 -16.68 -22.19 3.67
CA ALA A 167 -15.67 -21.91 2.67
C ALA A 167 -15.46 -20.39 2.59
N SER A 168 -14.31 -19.92 3.07
CA SER A 168 -13.80 -18.59 2.70
C SER A 168 -12.97 -18.76 1.44
N THR A 169 -13.30 -17.99 0.40
CA THR A 169 -12.46 -17.89 -0.79
C THR A 169 -11.23 -17.01 -0.54
N TYR A 170 -11.37 -15.98 0.30
CA TYR A 170 -10.33 -14.97 0.55
C TYR A 170 -9.35 -15.34 1.67
N PHE A 171 -8.11 -14.85 1.52
CA PHE A 171 -6.95 -15.07 2.39
C PHE A 171 -6.71 -13.90 3.37
N ARG A 172 -7.68 -13.67 4.27
CA ARG A 172 -7.68 -12.48 5.14
C ARG A 172 -6.89 -12.61 6.44
N GLN A 173 -6.28 -13.76 6.73
CA GLN A 173 -5.58 -14.04 8.00
C GLN A 173 -4.16 -13.44 8.06
N LYS A 174 -4.04 -12.15 7.74
CA LYS A 174 -2.75 -11.45 7.57
C LYS A 174 -1.92 -11.39 8.84
N ALA A 175 -2.55 -11.43 10.02
CA ALA A 175 -1.87 -11.43 11.31
C ALA A 175 -1.00 -12.67 11.54
N PHE A 176 -1.25 -13.76 10.82
CA PHE A 176 -0.50 -15.02 10.90
C PHE A 176 0.59 -15.13 9.83
N ALA A 177 0.69 -14.17 8.90
CA ALA A 177 1.69 -14.20 7.85
C ALA A 177 3.13 -14.41 8.36
N PRO A 178 3.59 -13.75 9.44
CA PRO A 178 4.99 -13.90 9.87
C PRO A 178 5.31 -15.25 10.49
N LEU A 179 4.33 -15.96 11.05
CA LEU A 179 4.51 -17.34 11.50
C LEU A 179 5.02 -18.22 10.36
N PHE A 180 4.35 -18.15 9.20
CA PHE A 180 4.64 -19.02 8.06
C PHE A 180 5.86 -18.55 7.24
N VAL A 181 6.24 -17.27 7.33
CA VAL A 181 7.39 -16.71 6.61
C VAL A 181 8.67 -16.73 7.46
N LEU A 182 8.59 -16.28 8.72
CA LEU A 182 9.75 -16.05 9.59
C LEU A 182 9.90 -17.12 10.69
N GLY A 183 8.86 -17.92 10.95
CA GLY A 183 8.86 -18.98 11.97
C GLY A 183 8.36 -18.53 13.34
N GLU A 184 8.05 -19.49 14.21
CA GLU A 184 7.52 -19.27 15.57
C GLU A 184 8.50 -18.52 16.50
N ASP A 185 9.80 -18.67 16.27
CA ASP A 185 10.84 -18.06 17.09
C ASP A 185 11.10 -16.59 16.75
N TYR A 186 10.53 -16.08 15.65
CA TYR A 186 10.72 -14.70 15.25
C TYR A 186 10.09 -13.75 16.27
N SER A 187 10.82 -12.70 16.66
CA SER A 187 10.31 -11.71 17.61
C SER A 187 10.63 -10.29 17.18
N CYS A 188 9.66 -9.40 17.35
CA CYS A 188 9.76 -7.97 17.12
C CYS A 188 9.07 -7.21 18.27
N ASP A 189 9.44 -5.94 18.45
CA ASP A 189 8.80 -5.07 19.44
C ASP A 189 7.59 -4.33 18.84
N GLN A 190 7.61 -4.13 17.52
CA GLN A 190 6.59 -3.41 16.78
C GLN A 190 6.22 -4.10 15.47
N VAL A 191 4.93 -4.15 15.18
CA VAL A 191 4.41 -4.47 13.84
C VAL A 191 3.75 -3.23 13.26
N ILE A 192 4.14 -2.84 12.06
CA ILE A 192 3.45 -1.84 11.26
C ILE A 192 2.71 -2.59 10.16
N PHE A 193 1.39 -2.43 10.09
CA PHE A 193 0.54 -3.01 9.06
C PHE A 193 -0.06 -1.90 8.21
N ILE A 194 0.15 -1.93 6.90
CA ILE A 194 -0.46 -1.00 5.93
C ILE A 194 -1.35 -1.77 4.96
N ASP A 195 -2.58 -1.30 4.81
CA ASP A 195 -3.60 -1.90 3.95
C ASP A 195 -4.65 -0.84 3.60
N ASP A 196 -5.19 -0.90 2.40
CA ASP A 196 -6.20 0.04 1.91
C ASP A 196 -7.63 -0.44 2.21
N SER A 197 -7.84 -1.74 2.42
CA SER A 197 -9.11 -2.35 2.78
C SER A 197 -9.41 -2.26 4.28
N GLU A 198 -10.50 -1.57 4.62
CA GLU A 198 -11.01 -1.49 6.00
C GLU A 198 -11.27 -2.88 6.59
N SER A 199 -11.87 -3.77 5.80
CA SER A 199 -12.15 -5.13 6.28
C SER A 199 -10.89 -5.91 6.62
N ASN A 200 -9.78 -5.71 5.90
CA ASN A 200 -8.52 -6.37 6.20
C ASN A 200 -7.92 -5.82 7.49
N ARG A 201 -7.93 -4.48 7.65
CA ARG A 201 -7.47 -3.80 8.88
C ARG A 201 -8.23 -4.25 10.12
N ASP A 202 -9.54 -4.36 10.03
CA ASP A 202 -10.39 -4.81 11.15
C ASP A 202 -10.13 -6.26 11.53
N ILE A 203 -9.95 -7.15 10.56
CA ILE A 203 -9.63 -8.56 10.80
C ILE A 203 -8.23 -8.66 11.41
N PHE A 204 -7.25 -7.96 10.84
CA PHE A 204 -5.89 -7.92 11.36
C PHE A 204 -5.86 -7.44 12.81
N ALA A 205 -6.52 -6.32 13.12
CA ALA A 205 -6.57 -5.77 14.48
C ALA A 205 -7.13 -6.76 15.50
N LYS A 206 -8.17 -7.52 15.14
CA LYS A 206 -8.76 -8.54 16.02
C LYS A 206 -7.85 -9.74 16.17
N GLU A 207 -7.28 -10.22 15.07
CA GLU A 207 -6.47 -11.42 15.06
C GLU A 207 -5.12 -11.20 15.75
N ILE A 208 -4.41 -10.10 15.46
CA ILE A 208 -3.04 -9.84 15.94
C ILE A 208 -2.92 -9.84 17.47
N ILE A 209 -3.98 -9.43 18.17
CA ILE A 209 -4.05 -9.42 19.64
C ILE A 209 -4.28 -10.83 20.19
N SER A 210 -5.05 -11.63 19.44
CA SER A 210 -5.38 -13.01 19.82
C SER A 210 -4.31 -14.01 19.44
N THR A 211 -3.35 -13.65 18.59
CA THR A 211 -2.26 -14.57 18.24
C THR A 211 -1.24 -14.63 19.39
N PRO A 212 -0.83 -15.84 19.80
CA PRO A 212 0.26 -16.03 20.76
C PRO A 212 1.65 -15.76 20.15
N LEU A 213 1.75 -15.31 18.90
CA LEU A 213 3.02 -15.18 18.17
C LEU A 213 3.85 -13.99 18.62
N TYR A 214 3.24 -12.98 19.28
CA TYR A 214 3.97 -11.79 19.69
C TYR A 214 3.79 -11.44 21.18
N PRO A 215 4.21 -12.32 22.10
CA PRO A 215 4.14 -12.03 23.54
C PRO A 215 5.03 -10.84 23.94
N LYS A 216 5.96 -10.42 23.06
CA LYS A 216 6.86 -9.28 23.24
C LYS A 216 6.40 -8.01 22.52
N LEU A 217 5.25 -8.04 21.85
CA LEU A 217 4.79 -6.89 21.08
C LEU A 217 4.42 -5.74 22.01
N GLN A 218 5.16 -4.64 21.88
CA GLN A 218 4.89 -3.43 22.64
C GLN A 218 3.93 -2.53 21.86
N ARG A 219 3.98 -2.59 20.52
CA ARG A 219 3.21 -1.70 19.66
C ARG A 219 2.73 -2.35 18.37
N ILE A 220 1.50 -2.06 18.00
CA ILE A 220 0.91 -2.32 16.69
C ILE A 220 0.56 -0.97 16.08
N VAL A 221 0.98 -0.71 14.86
CA VAL A 221 0.57 0.47 14.09
C VAL A 221 -0.17 -0.02 12.87
N ILE A 222 -1.44 0.32 12.75
CA ILE A 222 -2.29 0.01 11.60
C ILE A 222 -2.47 1.29 10.80
N ILE A 223 -1.98 1.29 9.57
CA ILE A 223 -1.99 2.44 8.67
C ILE A 223 -3.02 2.20 7.57
N SER A 224 -4.03 3.06 7.53
CA SER A 224 -4.97 3.15 6.42
C SER A 224 -4.40 4.05 5.34
N ILE A 225 -4.29 3.52 4.12
CA ILE A 225 -3.97 4.30 2.92
C ILE A 225 -5.18 4.25 1.98
N PRO A 226 -5.58 5.34 1.31
CA PRO A 226 -6.77 5.33 0.48
C PRO A 226 -6.60 4.43 -0.74
N GLU A 227 -7.65 3.68 -1.08
CA GLU A 227 -7.79 3.02 -2.37
C GLU A 227 -7.73 4.08 -3.48
N ILE A 228 -6.98 3.80 -4.55
CA ILE A 228 -6.84 4.69 -5.70
C ILE A 228 -7.31 3.97 -6.97
N TYR A 229 -8.01 4.70 -7.83
CA TYR A 229 -8.40 4.22 -9.15
C TYR A 229 -7.79 5.16 -10.20
N GLY A 230 -6.72 4.71 -10.87
CA GLY A 230 -6.15 5.44 -12.01
C GLY A 230 -4.79 6.08 -11.74
N GLN A 231 -4.71 7.41 -11.87
CA GLN A 231 -3.44 8.15 -11.97
C GLN A 231 -2.64 8.18 -10.66
N ILE A 232 -1.31 8.30 -10.78
CA ILE A 232 -0.41 8.52 -9.64
C ILE A 232 -0.70 9.90 -9.06
N LEU A 233 -0.94 9.97 -7.77
CA LEU A 233 -1.19 11.22 -7.06
C LEU A 233 0.14 11.85 -6.62
N GLU A 234 0.17 13.18 -6.47
CA GLU A 234 1.32 13.88 -5.88
C GLU A 234 1.64 13.35 -4.47
N THR A 235 0.64 12.87 -3.75
CA THR A 235 0.79 12.24 -2.43
C THR A 235 1.51 10.90 -2.45
N ASP A 236 1.68 10.28 -3.63
CA ASP A 236 2.44 9.04 -3.82
C ASP A 236 3.89 9.27 -4.29
N ILE A 237 4.33 10.54 -4.39
CA ILE A 237 5.72 10.90 -4.69
C ILE A 237 6.47 11.16 -3.38
N ILE A 238 7.50 10.35 -3.09
CA ILE A 238 8.21 10.39 -1.81
C ILE A 238 9.38 11.37 -1.87
N SER A 239 9.49 12.33 -0.97
CA SER A 239 10.60 13.29 -0.93
C SER A 239 11.97 12.61 -0.74
N GLU A 240 13.04 13.23 -1.24
CA GLU A 240 14.42 12.73 -1.09
C GLU A 240 14.88 12.54 0.36
N LYS A 241 14.22 13.23 1.29
CA LYS A 241 14.43 13.06 2.74
C LYS A 241 14.21 11.61 3.19
N TYR A 242 13.29 10.88 2.56
CA TYR A 242 12.92 9.51 2.96
C TYR A 242 13.31 8.45 1.93
N LEU A 243 13.38 8.83 0.66
CA LEU A 243 13.79 7.95 -0.44
C LEU A 243 14.90 8.62 -1.26
N PRO A 244 16.16 8.18 -1.13
CA PRO A 244 17.28 8.78 -1.87
C PRO A 244 17.03 8.77 -3.39
N LEU A 245 17.47 9.82 -4.08
CA LEU A 245 17.30 9.96 -5.53
C LEU A 245 17.88 8.77 -6.31
N SER A 246 19.03 8.24 -5.86
CA SER A 246 19.66 7.06 -6.49
C SER A 246 18.76 5.81 -6.49
N TYR A 247 17.90 5.65 -5.47
CA TYR A 247 16.95 4.55 -5.42
C TYR A 247 15.76 4.80 -6.36
N LYS A 248 15.30 6.05 -6.48
CA LYS A 248 14.27 6.42 -7.45
C LYS A 248 14.73 6.19 -8.89
N GLU A 249 15.96 6.57 -9.20
CA GLU A 249 16.58 6.39 -10.52
C GLU A 249 16.75 4.90 -10.83
N LYS A 250 17.33 4.12 -9.91
CA LYS A 250 17.43 2.65 -10.02
C LYS A 250 16.09 2.03 -10.39
N TRP A 251 15.02 2.43 -9.70
CA TRP A 251 13.69 1.87 -9.91
C TRP A 251 13.05 2.33 -11.23
N SER A 252 13.19 3.62 -11.58
CA SER A 252 12.72 4.19 -12.85
C SER A 252 13.32 3.47 -14.07
N ASP A 253 14.63 3.25 -14.05
CA ASP A 253 15.33 2.66 -15.21
C ASP A 253 14.91 1.22 -15.43
N LEU A 254 14.78 0.44 -14.35
CA LEU A 254 14.32 -0.94 -14.41
C LEU A 254 12.88 -1.03 -14.91
N TRP A 255 12.00 -0.14 -14.44
CA TRP A 255 10.61 -0.10 -14.91
C TRP A 255 10.51 0.23 -16.40
N LYS A 256 11.36 1.12 -16.92
CA LYS A 256 11.43 1.43 -18.35
C LYS A 256 11.88 0.21 -19.16
N GLU A 257 12.90 -0.51 -18.71
CA GLU A 257 13.39 -1.72 -19.37
C GLU A 257 12.33 -2.82 -19.41
N GLU A 258 11.63 -3.05 -18.31
CA GLU A 258 10.60 -4.08 -18.21
C GLU A 258 9.38 -3.74 -19.07
N THR A 259 8.92 -2.49 -19.04
CA THR A 259 7.85 -2.00 -19.92
C THR A 259 8.22 -2.13 -21.40
N LEU A 260 9.46 -1.81 -21.76
CA LEU A 260 9.97 -1.99 -23.13
C LEU A 260 10.02 -3.46 -23.53
N SER A 261 10.37 -4.37 -22.62
CA SER A 261 10.41 -5.80 -22.91
C SER A 261 9.01 -6.39 -23.10
N LEU A 262 8.04 -6.01 -22.27
CA LEU A 262 6.63 -6.40 -22.39
C LEU A 262 6.00 -5.89 -23.69
N SER A 263 6.34 -4.67 -24.12
CA SER A 263 5.85 -4.11 -25.40
C SER A 263 6.36 -4.85 -26.65
N LYS A 264 7.45 -5.62 -26.52
CA LYS A 264 8.06 -6.41 -27.60
C LYS A 264 7.59 -7.86 -27.63
N MET A 265 6.90 -8.34 -26.59
CA MET A 265 6.24 -9.65 -26.64
C MET A 265 5.00 -9.51 -27.52
N GLU A 266 5.04 -10.08 -28.73
CA GLU A 266 3.86 -10.16 -29.59
C GLU A 266 2.70 -10.78 -28.81
N PRO A 267 1.47 -10.24 -28.94
CA PRO A 267 0.32 -10.87 -28.34
C PRO A 267 0.21 -12.29 -28.90
N ALA A 268 0.34 -13.28 -28.02
CA ALA A 268 0.07 -14.66 -28.38
C ALA A 268 -1.31 -14.70 -29.03
N LYS A 269 -1.38 -15.18 -30.28
CA LYS A 269 -2.61 -15.34 -31.04
C LYS A 269 -3.54 -16.31 -30.32
N ASN A 270 -4.28 -15.83 -29.33
CA ASN A 270 -5.55 -16.42 -28.93
C ASN A 270 -6.61 -15.77 -29.82
N GLU A 271 -6.90 -16.45 -30.93
CA GLU A 271 -8.11 -16.24 -31.72
C GLU A 271 -9.31 -16.58 -30.82
N ASP A 272 -9.77 -15.59 -30.04
CA ASP A 272 -11.16 -15.38 -29.63
C ASP A 272 -11.19 -14.37 -28.47
N SER A 273 -11.10 -13.08 -28.79
CA SER A 273 -12.09 -12.10 -28.31
C SER A 273 -11.78 -10.70 -28.85
N LEU A 274 -12.85 -10.01 -29.21
CA LEU A 274 -12.89 -8.63 -29.66
C LEU A 274 -12.44 -7.67 -28.56
N LEU A 275 -11.15 -7.33 -28.48
CA LEU A 275 -10.70 -6.13 -27.77
C LEU A 275 -9.63 -5.40 -28.57
N LYS A 276 -10.06 -4.35 -29.27
CA LYS A 276 -9.19 -3.27 -29.73
C LYS A 276 -8.71 -2.51 -28.49
N CYS A 277 -7.48 -2.75 -28.05
CA CYS A 277 -6.79 -1.85 -27.12
C CYS A 277 -5.98 -0.83 -27.92
N SER A 278 -6.32 0.45 -27.77
CA SER A 278 -5.37 1.53 -28.06
C SER A 278 -4.33 1.53 -26.95
N LEU A 279 -3.07 1.43 -27.34
CA LEU A 279 -1.90 1.68 -26.51
C LEU A 279 -1.91 3.14 -26.04
N ASN A 280 -2.68 3.45 -25.01
CA ASN A 280 -2.43 4.63 -24.18
C ASN A 280 -1.46 4.17 -23.09
N SER A 281 -0.18 4.44 -23.34
CA SER A 281 0.91 4.33 -22.39
C SER A 281 0.52 4.95 -21.04
N CYS A 282 0.92 4.31 -19.95
CA CYS A 282 1.20 5.03 -18.71
C CYS A 282 2.37 5.97 -19.00
N SER A 283 2.09 7.16 -19.53
CA SER A 283 3.12 8.13 -19.87
C SER A 283 3.84 8.58 -18.61
N PHE A 284 5.10 8.19 -18.52
CA PHE A 284 6.09 8.61 -17.52
C PHE A 284 6.25 10.14 -17.43
N GLU A 285 5.72 10.88 -18.42
CA GLU A 285 5.91 12.32 -18.60
C GLU A 285 5.08 13.21 -17.66
N GLU A 286 4.00 12.73 -17.03
CA GLU A 286 3.19 13.58 -16.14
C GLU A 286 3.79 13.75 -14.73
N ALA A 287 4.69 12.86 -14.29
CA ALA A 287 5.34 12.95 -12.98
C ALA A 287 6.65 13.77 -12.97
N LEU A 288 7.31 13.92 -14.13
CA LEU A 288 8.64 14.54 -14.19
C LEU A 288 8.64 16.05 -14.49
N HIS A 289 7.52 16.62 -14.96
CA HIS A 289 7.50 18.00 -15.49
C HIS A 289 7.18 19.12 -14.48
N LYS A 290 7.04 18.83 -13.18
CA LYS A 290 6.69 19.87 -12.17
C LYS A 290 7.77 20.25 -11.17
N THR A 291 8.97 19.67 -11.22
CA THR A 291 9.98 19.92 -10.16
C THR A 291 11.08 20.92 -10.55
N THR A 292 11.08 21.46 -11.77
CA THR A 292 12.08 22.47 -12.17
C THR A 292 11.48 23.54 -13.08
N SER A 293 11.32 24.73 -12.50
CA SER A 293 11.10 26.06 -13.11
C SER A 293 9.73 26.72 -12.87
N SER A 294 9.51 27.19 -11.64
CA SER A 294 8.80 28.47 -11.44
C SER A 294 9.18 29.10 -10.09
N PHE A 295 10.47 29.36 -9.91
CA PHE A 295 10.96 30.34 -8.94
C PHE A 295 12.01 31.21 -9.63
N LEU A 296 11.54 32.24 -10.34
CA LEU A 296 12.22 33.52 -10.44
C LEU A 296 11.14 34.60 -10.64
N LYS A 297 10.91 35.33 -9.56
CA LYS A 297 10.14 36.56 -9.47
C LYS A 297 11.16 37.70 -9.36
N SER A 298 11.08 38.72 -10.21
CA SER A 298 11.38 40.14 -9.93
C SER A 298 11.32 40.89 -11.28
N SER A 299 10.24 41.63 -11.55
CA SER A 299 10.10 43.07 -11.28
C SER A 299 10.84 43.93 -12.30
N GLU A 300 10.09 44.68 -13.10
CA GLU A 300 10.27 46.13 -13.24
C GLU A 300 9.02 46.72 -13.90
N ASP A 301 8.43 47.68 -13.18
CA ASP A 301 7.46 48.65 -13.67
C ASP A 301 8.12 49.57 -14.72
N GLU A 302 7.37 50.00 -15.73
CA GLU A 302 7.14 51.44 -16.01
C GLU A 302 6.21 51.63 -17.22
N THR A 303 5.14 52.41 -16.98
CA THR A 303 4.45 53.42 -17.84
C THR A 303 4.45 53.26 -19.37
N ILE A 304 3.34 53.50 -20.07
CA ILE A 304 2.84 54.85 -20.42
C ILE A 304 1.34 54.81 -20.80
N VAL A 305 0.64 55.85 -20.37
CA VAL A 305 -0.71 56.28 -20.75
C VAL A 305 -0.66 57.11 -22.03
N GLU A 306 -1.49 56.79 -23.02
CA GLU A 306 -2.04 57.67 -24.08
C GLU A 306 -3.16 56.84 -24.73
N GLY A 307 -4.45 57.19 -24.80
CA GLY A 307 -5.08 58.49 -24.87
C GLY A 307 -5.33 58.86 -26.33
N THR A 308 -6.48 58.51 -26.91
CA THR A 308 -7.21 59.36 -27.88
C THR A 308 -8.53 58.72 -28.34
N SER A 309 -9.60 59.51 -28.17
CA SER A 309 -10.83 59.67 -29.00
C SER A 309 -11.62 58.46 -29.48
#